data_AF-M7TGL4-F1
#
_entry.id   AF-M7TGL4-F1
#
_cell.length_a   1.000
_cell.length_b   1.000
_cell.length_c   1.000
_cell.angle_alpha   90.00
_cell.angle_beta   90.00
_cell.angle_gamma   90.00
#
_symmetry.space_group_name_H-M   'P 1'
#
loop_
_entity.id
_entity.type
_entity.pdbx_description
1 polymer ?
#
loop_
_entity_poly.entity_id
_entity_poly.type
_entity_poly.pdbx_seq_one_letter_code
_entity_poly.pdbx_strand_id
1 'polypeptide(L)'
;MLGVWLSSHRDGLQTIDIGFLSRAGRGPVLDVSEFPSLTSLKLSRHSFSDRLESLPESYPQQLLAPNLETFTWDFDSDDGDPVPWNGFGELEERWLEGFVKTAGSKSPLLKTIRIIFRPDEEDSKASDGYPWDRLDRVRERCRPLGIRLEYDEPPLSKEAWLKGLEDEERGRGSVEVEDVGNAPR
;
A
#
# COMPACT_ATOMS: atom_id res chain seq x y z
N MET A 1 19.33 3.91 -13.00
CA MET A 1 20.69 3.97 -12.42
C MET A 1 20.70 4.96 -11.26
N LEU A 2 19.79 4.79 -10.28
CA LEU A 2 19.61 5.71 -9.14
C LEU A 2 20.58 5.40 -7.99
N GLY A 3 20.82 4.11 -7.71
CA GLY A 3 21.73 3.69 -6.64
C GLY A 3 23.12 4.29 -6.76
N VAL A 4 23.71 4.29 -7.97
CA VAL A 4 25.06 4.84 -8.21
C VAL A 4 25.16 6.33 -7.88
N TRP A 5 24.11 7.10 -8.16
CA TRP A 5 24.09 8.53 -7.89
C TRP A 5 23.97 8.79 -6.39
N LEU A 6 23.09 8.04 -5.72
CA LEU A 6 22.88 8.15 -4.28
C LEU A 6 24.11 7.70 -3.47
N SER A 7 24.88 6.72 -3.97
CA SER A 7 26.09 6.23 -3.29
C SER A 7 27.14 7.32 -3.04
N SER A 8 27.19 8.39 -3.86
CA SER A 8 28.11 9.52 -3.64
C SER A 8 27.77 10.32 -2.37
N HIS A 9 26.54 10.19 -1.88
CA HIS A 9 26.05 10.83 -0.66
C HIS A 9 25.72 9.82 0.45
N ARG A 10 26.16 8.56 0.30
CA ARG A 10 25.87 7.44 1.21
C ARG A 10 25.95 7.82 2.68
N ASP A 11 27.02 8.48 3.09
CA ASP A 11 27.31 8.74 4.50
C ASP A 11 26.56 9.96 5.07
N GLY A 12 25.97 10.80 4.23
CA GLY A 12 25.29 12.04 4.65
C GLY A 12 23.80 12.10 4.36
N LEU A 13 23.29 11.20 3.50
CA LEU A 13 21.90 11.23 3.05
C LEU A 13 20.98 10.74 4.17
N GLN A 14 20.14 11.65 4.68
CA GLN A 14 19.22 11.38 5.79
C GLN A 14 17.80 11.05 5.35
N THR A 15 17.38 11.61 4.21
CA THR A 15 16.01 11.46 3.70
C THR A 15 16.06 11.15 2.21
N ILE A 16 15.28 10.14 1.81
CA ILE A 16 15.00 9.83 0.42
C ILE A 16 13.49 9.88 0.24
N ASP A 17 13.03 10.72 -0.68
CA ASP A 17 11.65 10.77 -1.13
C ASP A 17 11.63 10.54 -2.64
N ILE A 18 11.09 9.40 -3.05
CA ILE A 18 10.97 9.00 -4.44
C ILE A 18 9.49 8.77 -4.73
N GLY A 19 8.91 9.71 -5.47
CA GLY A 19 7.56 9.61 -6.04
C GLY A 19 7.48 8.59 -7.17
N PHE A 20 6.68 8.87 -8.20
CA PHE A 20 6.53 7.98 -9.34
C PHE A 20 7.80 7.99 -10.21
N LEU A 21 8.48 6.85 -10.30
CA LEU A 21 9.51 6.65 -11.30
C LEU A 21 8.88 6.02 -12.53
N SER A 22 8.74 6.80 -13.61
CA SER A 22 8.20 6.32 -14.87
C SER A 22 8.91 5.05 -15.33
N ARG A 23 8.22 3.92 -15.22
CA ARG A 23 8.52 2.65 -15.91
C ARG A 23 9.95 2.12 -15.69
N ALA A 24 10.34 1.88 -14.44
CA ALA A 24 11.66 1.33 -14.11
C ALA A 24 11.62 -0.16 -13.72
N GLY A 25 11.37 -1.05 -14.69
CA GLY A 25 11.87 -2.44 -14.67
C GLY A 25 11.23 -3.43 -13.69
N ARG A 26 11.37 -4.73 -14.01
CA ARG A 26 10.87 -5.87 -13.21
C ARG A 26 11.80 -6.20 -12.03
N GLY A 27 12.22 -5.22 -11.23
CA GLY A 27 13.26 -5.44 -10.22
C GLY A 27 13.24 -4.47 -9.05
N PRO A 28 14.15 -4.69 -8.07
CA PRO A 28 14.40 -3.78 -6.96
C PRO A 28 14.58 -2.33 -7.42
N VAL A 29 13.85 -1.41 -6.81
CA VAL A 29 13.91 0.03 -7.13
C VAL A 29 15.20 0.65 -6.59
N LEU A 30 15.56 0.23 -5.38
CA LEU A 30 16.63 0.83 -4.60
C LEU A 30 17.16 -0.15 -3.55
N ASP A 31 18.46 -0.05 -3.28
CA ASP A 31 19.08 -0.65 -2.10
C ASP A 31 19.67 0.47 -1.24
N VAL A 32 19.10 0.64 -0.04
CA VAL A 32 19.55 1.59 0.98
C VAL A 32 20.20 0.93 2.19
N SER A 33 20.38 -0.39 2.17
CA SER A 33 20.95 -1.12 3.32
C SER A 33 22.34 -0.63 3.71
N GLU A 34 23.03 0.03 2.78
CA GLU A 34 24.36 0.62 2.97
C GLU A 34 24.36 2.09 3.40
N PHE A 35 23.22 2.76 3.60
CA PHE A 35 23.16 4.20 3.87
C PHE A 35 23.07 4.47 5.38
N PRO A 36 24.19 4.65 6.11
CA PRO A 36 24.19 4.69 7.56
C PRO A 36 23.44 5.90 8.12
N SER A 37 23.35 7.01 7.39
CA SER A 37 22.70 8.23 7.90
C SER A 37 21.21 8.32 7.56
N LEU A 38 20.67 7.36 6.80
CA LEU A 38 19.29 7.42 6.33
C LEU A 38 18.32 7.11 7.47
N THR A 39 17.47 8.09 7.79
CA THR A 39 16.45 7.99 8.85
C THR A 39 15.03 7.97 8.29
N SER A 40 14.81 8.46 7.07
CA SER A 40 13.50 8.48 6.42
C SER A 40 13.59 8.03 4.96
N LEU A 41 12.76 7.05 4.62
CA LEU A 41 12.60 6.54 3.26
C LEU A 41 11.13 6.60 2.87
N LYS A 42 10.81 7.34 1.81
CA LYS A 42 9.50 7.35 1.18
C LYS A 42 9.62 6.84 -0.25
N LEU A 43 8.81 5.84 -0.59
CA LEU A 43 8.74 5.25 -1.92
C LEU A 43 7.28 5.16 -2.39
N SER A 44 7.05 5.50 -3.65
CA SER A 44 5.77 5.22 -4.31
C SER A 44 5.56 3.71 -4.53
N ARG A 45 4.34 3.19 -4.29
CA ARG A 45 3.89 1.85 -4.67
C ARG A 45 4.04 1.61 -6.15
N HIS A 46 3.87 2.63 -6.97
CA HIS A 46 4.00 2.58 -8.43
C HIS A 46 5.45 2.44 -8.89
N SER A 47 6.42 2.67 -8.00
CA SER A 47 7.82 2.32 -8.26
C SER A 47 8.07 0.81 -8.13
N PHE A 48 7.21 0.06 -7.44
CA PHE A 48 7.36 -1.38 -7.28
C PHE A 48 6.82 -2.12 -8.50
N SER A 49 7.27 -3.36 -8.71
CA SER A 49 6.65 -4.27 -9.68
C SER A 49 5.16 -4.43 -9.39
N ASP A 50 4.32 -4.44 -10.43
CA ASP A 50 2.90 -4.83 -10.32
C ASP A 50 2.76 -6.21 -9.69
N ARG A 51 3.76 -7.07 -9.90
CA ARG A 51 3.90 -8.38 -9.28
C ARG A 51 4.85 -8.27 -8.09
N LEU A 52 4.34 -7.93 -6.91
CA LEU A 52 5.15 -7.85 -5.69
C LEU A 52 5.83 -9.19 -5.40
N GLU A 53 5.19 -10.31 -5.75
CA GLU A 53 5.74 -11.65 -5.65
C GLU A 53 6.93 -11.92 -6.57
N SER A 54 7.16 -11.09 -7.59
CA SER A 54 8.36 -11.20 -8.44
C SER A 54 9.57 -10.51 -7.83
N LEU A 55 9.40 -9.73 -6.76
CA LEU A 55 10.52 -9.11 -6.07
C LEU A 55 11.32 -10.18 -5.32
N PRO A 56 12.66 -10.03 -5.24
CA PRO A 56 13.47 -10.92 -4.41
C PRO A 56 12.97 -10.95 -2.97
N GLU A 57 12.98 -12.12 -2.33
CA GLU A 57 12.61 -12.26 -0.91
C GLU A 57 13.51 -11.41 0.01
N SER A 58 14.73 -11.12 -0.44
CA SER A 58 15.67 -10.23 0.25
C SER A 58 15.34 -8.74 0.10
N TYR A 59 14.42 -8.36 -0.78
CA TYR A 59 14.17 -6.95 -1.11
C TYR A 59 13.76 -6.09 0.10
N PRO A 60 12.92 -6.57 1.06
CA PRO A 60 12.69 -5.84 2.29
C PRO A 60 13.96 -5.48 3.06
N GLN A 61 15.00 -6.33 3.03
CA GLN A 61 16.28 -6.07 3.71
C GLN A 61 17.05 -4.94 3.02
N GLN A 62 16.93 -4.82 1.69
CA GLN A 62 17.55 -3.75 0.90
C GLN A 62 16.92 -2.38 1.22
N LEU A 63 15.68 -2.35 1.69
CA LEU A 63 14.99 -1.11 2.08
C LEU A 63 15.27 -0.68 3.53
N LEU A 64 15.91 -1.53 4.33
CA LEU A 64 16.15 -1.29 5.76
C LEU A 64 17.56 -0.76 6.00
N ALA A 65 17.72 0.56 5.87
CA ALA A 65 18.95 1.23 6.27
C ALA A 65 19.21 1.06 7.79
N PRO A 66 20.48 1.08 8.25
CA PRO A 66 20.83 0.80 9.64
C PRO A 66 20.14 1.71 10.67
N ASN A 67 19.97 2.99 10.32
CA ASN A 67 19.36 4.01 11.17
C ASN A 67 17.98 4.46 10.67
N LEU A 68 17.32 3.64 9.84
CA LEU A 68 15.99 3.97 9.33
C LEU A 68 14.99 4.06 10.49
N GLU A 69 14.35 5.22 10.63
CA GLU A 69 13.33 5.44 11.67
C GLU A 69 11.92 5.43 11.09
N THR A 70 11.76 5.89 9.85
CA THR A 70 10.47 6.00 9.17
C THR A 70 10.53 5.42 7.77
N PHE A 71 9.63 4.49 7.47
CA PHE A 71 9.35 4.03 6.11
C PHE A 71 7.96 4.51 5.69
N THR A 72 7.85 5.16 4.52
CA THR A 72 6.58 5.58 3.94
C THR A 72 6.35 4.87 2.62
N TRP A 73 5.20 4.20 2.49
CA TRP A 73 4.76 3.59 1.25
C TRP A 73 3.58 4.38 0.70
N ASP A 74 3.82 5.04 -0.44
CA ASP A 74 2.89 6.03 -1.00
C ASP A 74 2.13 5.46 -2.20
N PHE A 75 0.81 5.34 -2.08
CA PHE A 75 -0.05 4.80 -3.15
C PHE A 75 -0.59 5.87 -4.08
N ASP A 76 -0.42 7.16 -3.75
CA ASP A 76 -0.87 8.24 -4.62
C ASP A 76 -0.11 8.17 -5.96
N SER A 77 -0.82 8.50 -7.05
CA SER A 77 -0.23 8.63 -8.37
C SER A 77 0.23 10.07 -8.60
N ASP A 78 1.38 10.26 -9.23
CA ASP A 78 1.87 11.61 -9.59
C ASP A 78 1.02 12.24 -10.71
N ASP A 79 0.21 11.43 -11.41
CA ASP A 79 -0.68 11.87 -12.50
C ASP A 79 -1.99 12.48 -11.98
N GLY A 80 -2.22 12.45 -10.66
CA GLY A 80 -3.42 13.01 -10.01
C GLY A 80 -4.65 12.10 -10.06
N ASP A 81 -4.53 10.92 -10.66
CA ASP A 81 -5.57 9.91 -10.64
C ASP A 81 -5.67 9.30 -9.23
N PRO A 82 -6.89 9.15 -8.68
CA PRO A 82 -7.08 8.49 -7.39
C PRO A 82 -6.61 7.05 -7.46
N VAL A 83 -6.04 6.56 -6.35
CA VAL A 83 -5.70 5.14 -6.23
C VAL A 83 -6.99 4.32 -6.26
N PRO A 84 -7.07 3.18 -6.96
CA PRO A 84 -8.26 2.34 -6.92
C PRO A 84 -8.50 1.80 -5.51
N TRP A 85 -9.77 1.55 -5.15
CA TRP A 85 -10.16 1.00 -3.86
C TRP A 85 -9.43 -0.31 -3.51
N ASN A 86 -9.19 -1.15 -4.52
CA ASN A 86 -8.44 -2.41 -4.36
C ASN A 86 -6.91 -2.24 -4.47
N GLY A 87 -6.40 -1.01 -4.52
CA GLY A 87 -4.98 -0.72 -4.62
C GLY A 87 -4.15 -1.26 -3.45
N PHE A 88 -4.76 -1.42 -2.27
CA PHE A 88 -4.18 -2.16 -1.15
C PHE A 88 -4.86 -3.54 -1.00
N GLY A 89 -4.37 -4.51 -1.79
CA GLY A 89 -4.92 -5.86 -1.85
C GLY A 89 -4.18 -6.90 -1.00
N GLU A 90 -4.40 -8.17 -1.31
CA GLU A 90 -3.72 -9.29 -0.64
C GLU A 90 -2.20 -9.28 -0.84
N LEU A 91 -1.74 -8.85 -2.02
CA LEU A 91 -0.32 -8.83 -2.34
C LEU A 91 0.41 -7.75 -1.53
N GLU A 92 -0.19 -6.57 -1.43
CA GLU A 92 0.31 -5.45 -0.63
C GLU A 92 0.33 -5.80 0.86
N GLU A 93 -0.75 -6.40 1.37
CA GLU A 93 -0.83 -6.90 2.75
C GLU A 93 0.31 -7.89 3.04
N ARG A 94 0.47 -8.93 2.20
CA ARG A 94 1.53 -9.94 2.38
C ARG A 94 2.93 -9.35 2.29
N TRP A 95 3.16 -8.44 1.33
CA TRP A 95 4.45 -7.78 1.19
C TRP A 95 4.78 -6.96 2.43
N LEU A 96 3.81 -6.18 2.93
CA LEU A 96 3.98 -5.35 4.12
C LEU A 96 4.21 -6.20 5.38
N GLU A 97 3.50 -7.32 5.54
CA GLU A 97 3.77 -8.28 6.62
C GLU A 97 5.20 -8.83 6.55
N GLY A 98 5.68 -9.18 5.36
CA GLY A 98 7.06 -9.63 5.13
C GLY A 98 8.08 -8.54 5.47
N PHE A 99 7.78 -7.30 5.11
CA PHE A 99 8.59 -6.14 5.47
C PHE A 99 8.66 -5.93 6.98
N VAL A 100 7.51 -5.92 7.68
CA VAL A 100 7.42 -5.78 9.14
C VAL A 100 8.20 -6.87 9.88
N LYS A 101 8.04 -8.13 9.45
CA LYS A 101 8.80 -9.27 9.99
C LYS A 101 10.29 -9.08 9.83
N THR A 102 10.72 -8.61 8.66
CA THR A 102 12.14 -8.35 8.38
C THR A 102 12.66 -7.21 9.25
N ALA A 103 11.92 -6.09 9.34
CA ALA A 103 12.28 -4.92 10.13
C ALA A 103 12.49 -5.27 11.61
N GLY A 104 11.58 -6.05 12.21
CA GLY A 104 11.71 -6.50 13.60
C GLY A 104 13.00 -7.27 13.91
N SER A 105 13.67 -7.83 12.89
CA SER A 105 14.93 -8.56 13.05
C SER A 105 16.18 -7.81 12.62
N LYS A 106 16.05 -6.80 11.73
CA LYS A 106 17.19 -6.15 11.05
C LYS A 106 17.29 -4.65 11.27
N SER A 107 16.22 -3.98 11.66
CA SER A 107 16.18 -2.52 11.82
C SER A 107 15.54 -2.18 13.16
N PRO A 108 16.29 -2.29 14.28
CA PRO A 108 15.77 -2.01 15.62
C PRO A 108 15.39 -0.54 15.83
N LEU A 109 15.78 0.36 14.92
CA LEU A 109 15.51 1.78 14.98
C LEU A 109 14.25 2.20 14.19
N LEU A 110 13.65 1.28 13.42
CA LEU A 110 12.42 1.57 12.70
C LEU A 110 11.27 1.75 13.71
N LYS A 111 10.74 2.97 13.78
CA LYS A 111 9.67 3.35 14.72
C LYS A 111 8.33 3.45 14.02
N THR A 112 8.32 3.92 12.78
CA THR A 112 7.09 4.25 12.07
C THR A 112 7.10 3.66 10.66
N ILE A 113 5.99 3.01 10.32
CA ILE A 113 5.62 2.73 8.93
C ILE A 113 4.38 3.57 8.64
N ARG A 114 4.44 4.39 7.59
CA ARG A 114 3.32 5.20 7.12
C ARG A 114 2.82 4.68 5.77
N ILE A 115 1.53 4.43 5.64
CA ILE A 115 0.88 4.12 4.37
C ILE A 115 0.08 5.34 3.95
N ILE A 116 0.41 5.91 2.79
CA ILE A 116 -0.42 6.93 2.16
C ILE A 116 -1.34 6.20 1.19
N PHE A 117 -2.64 6.22 1.45
CA PHE A 117 -3.63 5.50 0.65
C PHE A 117 -4.97 6.22 0.71
N ARG A 118 -5.34 6.88 -0.40
CA ARG A 118 -6.51 7.76 -0.49
C ARG A 118 -7.33 7.42 -1.74
N PRO A 119 -8.05 6.28 -1.75
CA PRO A 119 -8.85 5.91 -2.90
C PRO A 119 -10.08 6.79 -3.03
N ASP A 120 -10.65 6.82 -4.23
CA ASP A 120 -11.99 7.37 -4.45
C ASP A 120 -13.05 6.42 -3.85
N GLU A 121 -14.06 6.99 -3.20
CA GLU A 121 -15.17 6.23 -2.62
C GLU A 121 -16.10 5.66 -3.70
N GLU A 122 -16.20 6.32 -4.85
CA GLU A 122 -17.06 5.91 -5.97
C GLU A 122 -16.60 4.59 -6.60
N ASP A 123 -15.33 4.21 -6.42
CA ASP A 123 -14.73 2.99 -6.96
C ASP A 123 -14.92 1.75 -6.06
N SER A 124 -15.55 1.90 -4.89
CA SER A 124 -15.67 0.82 -3.92
C SER A 124 -16.62 -0.29 -4.38
N LYS A 125 -16.19 -1.56 -4.28
CA LYS A 125 -17.02 -2.74 -4.60
C LYS A 125 -16.94 -3.79 -3.49
N ALA A 126 -18.02 -4.54 -3.30
CA ALA A 126 -18.07 -5.64 -2.33
C ALA A 126 -16.92 -6.65 -2.51
N SER A 127 -16.56 -6.95 -3.77
CA SER A 127 -15.50 -7.91 -4.12
C SER A 127 -14.11 -7.49 -3.67
N ASP A 128 -13.88 -6.19 -3.50
CA ASP A 128 -12.57 -5.66 -3.12
C ASP A 128 -12.34 -5.75 -1.60
N GLY A 129 -13.41 -5.91 -0.84
CA GLY A 129 -13.41 -5.85 0.62
C GLY A 129 -13.12 -4.43 1.13
N TYR A 130 -12.83 -4.32 2.43
CA TYR A 130 -12.52 -3.05 3.08
C TYR A 130 -11.01 -2.95 3.36
N PRO A 131 -10.22 -2.16 2.59
CA PRO A 131 -8.75 -2.14 2.67
C PRO A 131 -8.20 -1.86 4.08
N TRP A 132 -8.87 -1.00 4.84
CA TRP A 132 -8.47 -0.68 6.21
C TRP A 132 -8.55 -1.87 7.17
N ASP A 133 -9.41 -2.88 6.91
CA ASP A 133 -9.37 -4.13 7.69
C ASP A 133 -8.04 -4.87 7.49
N ARG A 134 -7.46 -4.79 6.29
CA ARG A 134 -6.15 -5.38 5.98
C ARG A 134 -5.05 -4.62 6.71
N LEU A 135 -5.08 -3.29 6.63
CA LEU A 135 -4.13 -2.41 7.32
C LEU A 135 -4.19 -2.60 8.84
N ASP A 136 -5.37 -2.76 9.43
CA ASP A 136 -5.52 -3.06 10.85
C ASP A 136 -4.91 -4.40 11.25
N ARG A 137 -5.08 -5.45 10.44
CA ARG A 137 -4.40 -6.73 10.68
C ARG A 137 -2.88 -6.56 10.69
N VAL A 138 -2.32 -5.80 9.76
CA VAL A 138 -0.87 -5.53 9.73
C VAL A 138 -0.44 -4.67 10.92
N ARG A 139 -1.26 -3.70 11.36
CA ARG A 139 -1.01 -2.90 12.56
C ARG A 139 -0.88 -3.79 13.80
N GLU A 140 -1.73 -4.81 13.95
CA GLU A 140 -1.61 -5.79 15.04
C GLU A 140 -0.29 -6.57 15.01
N ARG A 141 0.26 -6.84 13.81
CA ARG A 141 1.58 -7.47 13.65
C ARG A 141 2.74 -6.53 14.00
N CYS A 142 2.57 -5.22 13.83
CA CYS A 142 3.59 -4.22 14.16
C CYS A 142 3.73 -4.00 15.67
N ARG A 143 2.62 -4.06 16.43
CA ARG A 143 2.58 -3.81 17.88
C ARG A 143 3.64 -4.55 18.70
N PRO A 144 3.80 -5.88 18.62
CA PRO A 144 4.80 -6.61 19.42
C PRO A 144 6.25 -6.24 19.08
N LEU A 145 6.48 -5.62 17.91
CA LEU A 145 7.81 -5.16 17.47
C LEU A 145 8.11 -3.71 17.88
N GLY A 146 7.16 -3.02 18.52
CA GLY A 146 7.29 -1.60 18.85
C GLY A 146 7.20 -0.67 17.64
N ILE A 147 6.77 -1.17 16.48
CA ILE A 147 6.60 -0.41 15.25
C ILE A 147 5.18 0.17 15.22
N ARG A 148 5.05 1.46 14.92
CA ARG A 148 3.78 2.15 14.73
C ARG A 148 3.39 2.07 13.25
N LEU A 149 2.23 1.50 12.94
CA LEU A 149 1.64 1.57 11.60
C LEU A 149 0.59 2.68 11.54
N GLU A 150 0.92 3.74 10.81
CA GLU A 150 0.06 4.88 10.52
C GLU A 150 -0.44 4.78 9.09
N TYR A 151 -1.70 5.14 8.86
CA TYR A 151 -2.29 5.18 7.53
C TYR A 151 -3.38 6.25 7.49
N ASP A 152 -3.70 6.75 6.31
CA ASP A 152 -4.73 7.78 6.14
C ASP A 152 -6.13 7.23 6.49
N GLU A 153 -6.99 8.10 7.03
CA GLU A 153 -8.36 7.73 7.40
C GLU A 153 -9.17 7.34 6.16
N PRO A 154 -10.10 6.39 6.29
CA PRO A 154 -10.95 6.00 5.17
C PRO A 154 -11.87 7.14 4.72
N PRO A 155 -12.10 7.32 3.41
CA PRO A 155 -13.08 8.28 2.90
C PRO A 155 -14.51 7.90 3.32
N LEU A 156 -14.78 6.59 3.43
CA LEU A 156 -16.03 6.04 3.94
C LEU A 156 -15.80 5.19 5.18
N SER A 157 -16.59 5.41 6.24
CA SER A 157 -16.59 4.48 7.37
C SER A 157 -17.02 3.08 6.91
N LYS A 158 -16.56 2.05 7.62
CA LYS A 158 -16.95 0.66 7.34
C LYS A 158 -18.47 0.45 7.34
N GLU A 159 -19.17 1.13 8.23
CA GLU A 159 -20.64 1.07 8.33
C GLU A 159 -21.30 1.72 7.10
N ALA A 160 -20.81 2.88 6.66
CA ALA A 160 -21.32 3.55 5.46
C ALA A 160 -21.08 2.71 4.20
N TRP A 161 -19.89 2.10 4.09
CA TRP A 161 -19.56 1.18 3.01
C TRP A 161 -20.49 -0.04 2.98
N LEU A 162 -20.67 -0.73 4.11
CA LEU A 162 -21.59 -1.88 4.21
C LEU A 162 -23.02 -1.51 3.82
N LYS A 163 -23.51 -0.36 4.28
CA LYS A 163 -24.85 0.13 3.92
C LYS A 163 -24.99 0.41 2.42
N GLY A 164 -23.96 1.01 1.80
CA GLY A 164 -23.94 1.24 0.35
C GLY A 164 -24.10 -0.06 -0.45
N LEU A 165 -23.41 -1.13 -0.02
CA LEU A 165 -23.53 -2.44 -0.65
C LEU A 165 -24.94 -3.06 -0.50
N GLU A 166 -25.54 -2.95 0.68
CA GLU A 166 -26.91 -3.42 0.93
C GLU A 166 -27.94 -2.68 0.05
N ASP A 167 -27.78 -1.36 -0.10
CA ASP A 167 -28.66 -0.53 -0.93
C ASP A 167 -28.51 -0.87 -2.43
N GLU A 168 -27.31 -1.16 -2.91
CA GLU A 168 -27.07 -1.64 -4.28
C GLU A 168 -27.72 -3.00 -4.55
N GLU A 169 -27.57 -3.96 -3.62
CA GLU A 169 -28.20 -5.28 -3.74
C GLU A 169 -29.73 -5.18 -3.75
N ARG A 170 -30.30 -4.34 -2.88
CA ARG A 170 -31.75 -4.07 -2.84
C ARG A 170 -32.25 -3.36 -4.11
N GLY A 171 -31.46 -2.44 -4.66
CA GLY A 171 -31.74 -1.77 -5.93
C GLY A 171 -31.79 -2.74 -7.10
N ARG A 172 -30.84 -3.70 -7.18
CA ARG A 172 -30.82 -4.75 -8.21
C ARG A 172 -31.96 -5.75 -8.07
N GLY A 173 -32.35 -6.10 -6.84
CA GLY A 173 -33.48 -7.00 -6.57
C GLY A 173 -34.86 -6.44 -6.94
N SER A 174 -34.96 -5.14 -7.23
CA SER A 174 -36.23 -4.49 -7.57
C SER A 174 -36.51 -4.38 -9.08
N VAL A 175 -35.57 -4.79 -9.94
CA VAL A 175 -35.68 -4.62 -11.41
C VAL A 175 -36.23 -5.88 -12.12
N GLU A 176 -36.42 -7.00 -11.43
CA GLU A 176 -36.95 -8.25 -12.02
C GLU A 176 -38.43 -8.52 -11.66
N VAL A 177 -39.35 -7.59 -11.93
CA VAL A 177 -40.78 -7.96 -12.11
C VAL A 177 -41.48 -6.98 -13.07
N GLU A 178 -41.15 -6.99 -14.36
CA GLU A 178 -42.13 -6.60 -15.38
C GLU A 178 -42.47 -7.80 -16.28
N ASP A 179 -43.62 -8.35 -15.91
CA ASP A 179 -44.49 -9.24 -16.65
C ASP A 179 -44.80 -8.69 -18.05
N VAL A 180 -44.52 -9.46 -19.10
CA VAL A 180 -45.24 -9.34 -20.39
C VAL A 180 -45.69 -10.73 -20.85
N GLY A 181 -46.51 -11.36 -20.03
CA GLY A 181 -47.53 -12.26 -20.54
C GLY A 181 -48.73 -11.46 -21.07
N ASN A 182 -48.74 -11.06 -22.35
CA ASN A 182 -49.99 -10.96 -23.12
C ASN A 182 -49.74 -10.75 -24.62
N ALA A 183 -50.13 -11.71 -25.45
CA ALA A 183 -50.56 -11.42 -26.81
C ALA A 183 -51.76 -12.33 -27.14
N PRO A 184 -52.96 -11.77 -27.39
CA PRO A 184 -54.13 -12.55 -27.73
C PRO A 184 -54.24 -12.81 -29.25
N ARG A 185 -54.68 -14.05 -29.53
CA ARG A 185 -55.30 -14.62 -30.76
C ARG A 185 -54.57 -14.52 -32.10
#